data_AF-A0A1Z5LAF8-F1
#
_entry.id   AF-A0A1Z5LAF8-F1
#
_cell.length_a   1.000
_cell.length_b   1.000
_cell.length_c   1.000
_cell.angle_alpha   90.00
_cell.angle_beta   90.00
_cell.angle_gamma   90.00
#
_symmetry.space_group_name_H-M   'P 1'
#
loop_
_entity.id
_entity.type
_entity.pdbx_description
1 polymer ?
#
loop_
_entity_poly.entity_id
_entity_poly.type
_entity_poly.pdbx_seq_one_letter_code
_entity_poly.pdbx_strand_id
1 'polypeptide(L)'
;MVKQMPTVHGSQQPTIAIITAQYCEKVAVDAMIENKNTFVRYKTEGESNVYTLGNIGAHRVVSTKLPAVGHSRGAVIASGNTTTRLLGTFQKVEYVFLVGVGGGVPHYTDHKRHVRLGDVVVSSPSDGHPYVYLFAEQLKSTPEYPGATIDSSDFIIKTWCPPQQRLQEVAQQLWEQGIQEPSSRPWDKYIQDGIQALSDQESDFPDRGISTSKMGFRLCRTKNLILRGPLQRATACTCRSAEKT
;
A
#
# COMPACT_ATOMS: atom_id res chain seq x y z
N MET A 1 1.99 -17.62 19.72
CA MET A 1 1.74 -16.97 21.04
C MET A 1 1.67 -15.47 20.84
N VAL A 2 0.48 -14.87 20.93
CA VAL A 2 0.27 -13.43 20.77
C VAL A 2 0.78 -12.72 22.02
N LYS A 3 1.76 -11.81 21.87
CA LYS A 3 2.32 -11.05 22.99
C LYS A 3 1.64 -9.68 23.07
N GLN A 4 1.38 -9.21 24.30
CA GLN A 4 1.04 -7.81 24.51
C GLN A 4 2.19 -6.91 24.06
N MET A 5 1.86 -5.69 23.65
CA MET A 5 2.83 -4.77 23.06
C MET A 5 3.94 -4.40 24.08
N PRO A 6 5.21 -4.75 23.81
CA PRO A 6 6.31 -4.44 24.72
C PRO A 6 6.73 -2.98 24.57
N THR A 7 7.33 -2.42 25.62
CA THR A 7 8.10 -1.17 25.51
C THR A 7 9.34 -1.47 24.66
N VAL A 8 9.30 -1.10 23.38
CA VAL A 8 10.40 -1.38 22.45
C VAL A 8 11.58 -0.47 22.78
N HIS A 9 12.62 -1.02 23.42
CA HIS A 9 13.87 -0.32 23.74
C HIS A 9 14.58 0.17 22.47
N GLY A 10 15.31 1.28 22.58
CA GLY A 10 15.68 2.16 21.47
C GLY A 10 16.36 1.52 20.25
N SER A 11 17.07 0.40 20.38
CA SER A 11 17.73 -0.30 19.26
C SER A 11 16.80 -1.22 18.47
N GLN A 12 15.61 -1.56 18.98
CA GLN A 12 14.66 -2.47 18.33
C GLN A 12 13.48 -1.75 17.67
N GLN A 13 13.46 -0.41 17.72
CA GLN A 13 12.38 0.37 17.15
C GLN A 13 12.44 0.35 15.61
N PRO A 14 11.29 0.17 14.94
CA PRO A 14 11.22 0.19 13.49
C PRO A 14 11.40 1.61 12.95
N THR A 15 12.09 1.72 11.83
CA THR A 15 12.26 2.97 11.09
C THR A 15 11.30 3.06 9.90
N ILE A 16 10.78 1.93 9.44
CA ILE A 16 9.85 1.85 8.32
C ILE A 16 8.54 1.21 8.80
N ALA A 17 7.42 1.87 8.52
CA ALA A 17 6.09 1.33 8.71
C ALA A 17 5.48 0.93 7.38
N ILE A 18 4.84 -0.23 7.33
CA ILE A 18 4.10 -0.74 6.18
C ILE A 18 2.64 -0.88 6.61
N ILE A 19 1.76 -0.16 5.92
CA ILE A 19 0.33 -0.17 6.18
C ILE A 19 -0.37 -0.80 4.97
N THR A 20 -1.27 -1.74 5.26
CA THR A 20 -2.05 -2.48 4.27
C THR A 20 -3.54 -2.27 4.52
N ALA A 21 -4.35 -2.40 3.47
CA ALA A 21 -5.80 -2.30 3.51
C ALA A 21 -6.47 -3.66 3.76
N GLN A 22 -5.98 -4.70 3.07
CA GLN A 22 -6.58 -6.02 3.03
C GLN A 22 -5.75 -7.05 3.79
N TYR A 23 -6.40 -8.14 4.20
CA TYR A 23 -5.72 -9.22 4.91
C TYR A 23 -4.71 -9.95 4.03
N CYS A 24 -5.05 -10.22 2.77
CA CYS A 24 -4.12 -10.87 1.82
C CYS A 24 -2.85 -10.05 1.58
N GLU A 25 -2.97 -8.72 1.52
CA GLU A 25 -1.83 -7.80 1.43
C GLU A 25 -0.94 -7.92 2.66
N LYS A 26 -1.53 -7.93 3.86
CA LYS A 26 -0.78 -8.10 5.10
C LYS A 26 -0.05 -9.44 5.14
N VAL A 27 -0.71 -10.52 4.73
CA VAL A 27 -0.09 -11.85 4.67
C VAL A 27 1.11 -11.84 3.72
N ALA A 28 0.98 -11.23 2.54
CA ALA A 28 2.08 -11.10 1.60
C ALA A 28 3.25 -10.28 2.17
N VAL A 29 2.97 -9.14 2.82
CA VAL A 29 4.01 -8.33 3.49
C VAL A 29 4.66 -9.12 4.62
N ASP A 30 3.89 -9.79 5.46
CA ASP A 30 4.40 -10.55 6.61
C ASP A 30 5.19 -11.80 6.19
N ALA A 31 5.01 -12.31 4.97
CA ALA A 31 5.83 -13.37 4.38
C ALA A 31 7.24 -12.86 4.03
N MET A 32 7.37 -11.60 3.64
CA MET A 32 8.65 -10.96 3.31
C MET A 32 9.46 -10.51 4.54
N ILE A 33 8.88 -10.56 5.75
CA ILE A 33 9.51 -10.09 6.98
C ILE A 33 10.27 -11.24 7.66
N GLU A 34 11.55 -11.03 7.88
CA GLU A 34 12.44 -11.91 8.65
C GLU A 34 12.33 -11.64 10.16
N ASN A 35 12.60 -12.65 10.99
CA ASN A 35 12.63 -12.52 12.46
C ASN A 35 11.35 -11.88 13.05
N LYS A 36 10.20 -12.24 12.46
CA LYS A 36 8.92 -11.59 12.77
C LYS A 36 8.38 -11.92 14.15
N ASN A 37 7.90 -10.90 14.84
CA ASN A 37 7.18 -10.97 16.10
C ASN A 37 5.86 -10.23 15.97
N THR A 38 4.75 -10.94 16.20
CA THR A 38 3.40 -10.37 16.11
C THR A 38 2.90 -9.96 17.48
N PHE A 39 2.46 -8.72 17.59
CA PHE A 39 1.89 -8.12 18.79
C PHE A 39 0.45 -7.72 18.53
N VAL A 40 -0.41 -7.98 19.50
CA VAL A 40 -1.80 -7.54 19.44
C VAL A 40 -2.04 -6.59 20.59
N ARG A 41 -2.56 -5.41 20.24
CA ARG A 41 -3.04 -4.44 21.22
C ARG A 41 -4.56 -4.52 21.24
N TYR A 42 -5.08 -5.16 22.28
CA TYR A 42 -6.51 -5.19 22.56
C TYR A 42 -6.96 -3.85 23.13
N LYS A 43 -8.02 -3.27 22.57
CA LYS A 43 -8.78 -2.20 23.19
C LYS A 43 -9.98 -2.81 23.93
N THR A 44 -10.37 -2.19 25.04
CA THR A 44 -11.54 -2.57 25.85
C THR A 44 -12.87 -2.51 25.07
N GLU A 45 -12.86 -1.94 23.85
CA GLU A 45 -14.04 -1.71 23.00
C GLU A 45 -14.07 -2.61 21.74
N GLY A 46 -13.31 -3.71 21.71
CA GLY A 46 -13.40 -4.73 20.64
C GLY A 46 -12.54 -4.48 19.39
N GLU A 47 -11.92 -3.31 19.26
CA GLU A 47 -10.94 -3.07 18.19
C GLU A 47 -9.56 -3.63 18.59
N SER A 48 -9.02 -4.53 17.77
CA SER A 48 -7.65 -5.04 17.92
C SER A 48 -6.77 -4.55 16.78
N ASN A 49 -5.63 -3.95 17.12
CA ASN A 49 -4.60 -3.63 16.14
C ASN A 49 -3.51 -4.69 16.23
N VAL A 50 -3.15 -5.26 15.08
CA VAL A 50 -2.12 -6.30 14.95
C VAL A 50 -0.89 -5.69 14.30
N TYR A 51 0.21 -5.64 15.05
CA TYR A 51 1.50 -5.16 14.57
C TYR A 51 2.46 -6.33 14.40
N THR A 52 3.03 -6.49 13.21
CA THR A 52 4.09 -7.46 12.95
C THR A 52 5.40 -6.70 12.84
N LEU A 53 6.33 -6.92 13.78
CA LEU A 53 7.66 -6.33 13.73
C LEU A 53 8.67 -7.35 13.23
N GLY A 54 9.63 -6.92 12.44
CA GLY A 54 10.75 -7.77 12.03
C GLY A 54 11.72 -6.99 11.16
N ASN A 55 12.50 -7.71 10.36
CA ASN A 55 13.52 -7.11 9.49
C ASN A 55 13.18 -7.38 8.03
N ILE A 56 13.46 -6.40 7.17
CA ILE A 56 13.57 -6.61 5.73
C ILE A 56 14.97 -6.13 5.37
N GLY A 57 15.87 -7.07 5.07
CA GLY A 57 17.31 -6.79 4.93
C GLY A 57 17.87 -6.12 6.19
N ALA A 58 18.54 -4.97 6.01
CA ALA A 58 19.12 -4.21 7.12
C ALA A 58 18.12 -3.31 7.88
N HIS A 59 16.87 -3.22 7.42
CA HIS A 59 15.88 -2.29 7.98
C HIS A 59 14.91 -2.97 8.93
N ARG A 60 14.69 -2.34 10.08
CA ARG A 60 13.67 -2.76 11.04
C ARG A 60 12.31 -2.21 10.61
N VAL A 61 11.35 -3.09 10.37
CA VAL A 61 10.04 -2.74 9.83
C VAL A 61 8.91 -3.09 10.78
N VAL A 62 7.80 -2.36 10.69
CA VAL A 62 6.52 -2.71 11.32
C VAL A 62 5.42 -2.75 10.28
N SER A 63 4.69 -3.86 10.22
CA SER A 63 3.54 -4.08 9.35
C SER A 63 2.23 -4.03 10.14
N THR A 64 1.24 -3.31 9.65
CA THR A 64 -0.13 -3.31 10.19
C THR A 64 -1.18 -3.31 9.08
N LYS A 65 -2.39 -3.75 9.42
CA LYS A 65 -3.56 -3.69 8.55
C LYS A 65 -4.53 -2.64 9.09
N LEU A 66 -5.13 -1.86 8.20
CA LEU A 66 -6.24 -0.98 8.54
C LEU A 66 -7.49 -1.79 8.94
N PRO A 67 -8.24 -1.37 9.97
CA PRO A 67 -9.42 -2.11 10.45
C PRO A 67 -10.57 -2.06 9.44
N ALA A 68 -10.75 -0.93 8.77
CA ALA A 68 -11.75 -0.72 7.74
C ALA A 68 -11.25 0.31 6.73
N VAL A 69 -11.54 0.07 5.45
CA VAL A 69 -11.19 0.97 4.34
C VAL A 69 -12.46 1.34 3.59
N GLY A 70 -12.59 2.61 3.22
CA GLY A 70 -13.75 3.12 2.50
C GLY A 70 -13.99 4.61 2.77
N HIS A 71 -15.00 5.16 2.09
CA HIS A 71 -15.38 6.57 2.22
C HIS A 71 -16.37 6.83 3.35
N SER A 72 -16.83 5.79 4.05
CA SER A 72 -17.70 5.97 5.21
C SER A 72 -16.93 6.69 6.31
N ARG A 73 -17.62 7.57 7.04
CA ARG A 73 -17.03 8.31 8.18
C ARG A 73 -16.37 7.38 9.19
N GLY A 74 -16.99 6.22 9.45
CA GLY A 74 -16.44 5.20 10.34
C GLY A 74 -15.11 4.63 9.85
N ALA A 75 -15.00 4.30 8.55
CA ALA A 75 -13.77 3.76 7.97
C ALA A 75 -12.61 4.79 7.98
N VAL A 76 -12.91 6.05 7.67
CA VAL A 76 -11.92 7.14 7.70
C VAL A 76 -11.40 7.37 9.12
N ILE A 77 -12.29 7.40 10.12
CA ILE A 77 -11.90 7.58 11.53
C ILE A 77 -11.10 6.38 12.04
N ALA A 78 -11.56 5.15 11.76
CA ALA A 78 -10.88 3.94 12.20
C ALA A 78 -9.47 3.83 11.59
N SER A 79 -9.33 4.06 10.27
CA SER A 79 -8.04 4.10 9.59
C SER A 79 -7.12 5.19 10.15
N GLY A 80 -7.65 6.41 10.34
CA GLY A 80 -6.89 7.52 10.91
C GLY A 80 -6.39 7.22 12.32
N ASN A 81 -7.24 6.63 13.17
CA ASN A 81 -6.88 6.22 14.52
C ASN A 81 -5.78 5.15 14.53
N THR A 82 -5.85 4.15 13.66
CA THR A 82 -4.80 3.12 13.55
C THR A 82 -3.47 3.74 13.12
N THR A 83 -3.46 4.63 12.11
CA THR A 83 -2.23 5.31 11.68
C THR A 83 -1.65 6.19 12.79
N THR A 84 -2.46 7.01 13.46
CA THR A 84 -2.00 7.87 14.57
C THR A 84 -1.44 7.05 15.72
N ARG A 85 -2.05 5.90 16.04
CA ARG A 85 -1.57 5.00 17.08
C ARG A 85 -0.25 4.33 16.70
N LEU A 86 -0.10 3.92 15.44
CA LEU A 86 1.14 3.34 14.93
C LEU A 86 2.29 4.34 15.11
N LEU A 87 2.10 5.58 14.66
CA LEU A 87 3.13 6.63 14.73
C LEU A 87 3.39 7.12 16.16
N GLY A 88 2.35 7.16 17.00
CA GLY A 88 2.48 7.47 18.42
C GLY A 88 3.24 6.39 19.20
N THR A 89 3.09 5.12 18.80
CA THR A 89 3.77 4.01 19.48
C THR A 89 5.20 3.81 18.98
N PHE A 90 5.44 3.95 17.67
CA PHE A 90 6.75 3.81 17.06
C PHE A 90 7.29 5.17 16.63
N GLN A 91 7.84 5.89 17.60
CA GLN A 91 8.25 7.29 17.41
C GLN A 91 9.46 7.48 16.49
N LYS A 92 10.23 6.41 16.23
CA LYS A 92 11.38 6.38 15.32
C LYS A 92 11.03 5.99 13.88
N VAL A 93 9.75 5.83 13.55
CA VAL A 93 9.34 5.62 12.15
C VAL A 93 9.60 6.91 11.38
N GLU A 94 10.43 6.81 10.34
CA GLU A 94 10.78 7.88 9.42
C GLU A 94 10.03 7.74 8.10
N TYR A 95 9.80 6.50 7.66
CA TYR A 95 9.14 6.20 6.38
C TYR A 95 7.87 5.39 6.60
N VAL A 96 6.79 5.80 5.93
CA VAL A 96 5.52 5.06 5.92
C VAL A 96 5.20 4.65 4.49
N PHE A 97 5.19 3.35 4.25
CA PHE A 97 4.77 2.74 3.00
C PHE A 97 3.33 2.28 3.10
N LEU A 98 2.55 2.69 2.13
CA LEU A 98 1.20 2.18 1.92
C LEU A 98 1.25 1.25 0.74
N VAL A 99 1.05 -0.03 1.04
CA VAL A 99 1.17 -1.13 0.10
C VAL A 99 -0.18 -1.81 0.05
N GLY A 100 -0.69 -2.01 -1.15
CA GLY A 100 -1.94 -2.73 -1.26
C GLY A 100 -2.33 -3.02 -2.68
N VAL A 101 -3.62 -3.11 -2.92
CA VAL A 101 -4.20 -3.46 -4.19
C VAL A 101 -5.04 -2.27 -4.72
N GLY A 102 -5.26 -2.16 -6.02
CA GLY A 102 -5.70 -0.95 -6.72
C GLY A 102 -6.29 -1.25 -8.10
N GLY A 103 -6.78 -0.23 -8.80
CA GLY A 103 -7.43 -0.40 -10.10
C GLY A 103 -6.90 0.55 -11.16
N GLY A 104 -6.10 0.05 -12.10
CA GLY A 104 -5.55 0.80 -13.23
C GLY A 104 -6.62 1.48 -14.11
N VAL A 105 -6.47 2.78 -14.35
CA VAL A 105 -7.20 3.46 -15.44
C VAL A 105 -6.32 3.40 -16.70
N PRO A 106 -6.75 2.69 -17.76
CA PRO A 106 -5.95 2.58 -18.97
C PRO A 106 -5.94 3.91 -19.73
N HIS A 107 -4.76 4.32 -20.22
CA HIS A 107 -4.61 5.51 -21.05
C HIS A 107 -5.38 5.38 -22.38
N TYR A 108 -6.28 6.29 -22.73
CA TYR A 108 -7.21 6.09 -23.86
C TYR A 108 -6.53 5.89 -25.23
N THR A 109 -5.37 6.52 -25.47
CA THR A 109 -4.74 6.57 -26.81
C THR A 109 -3.40 5.85 -26.94
N ASP A 110 -2.74 5.50 -25.83
CA ASP A 110 -1.35 5.02 -25.87
C ASP A 110 -1.24 3.65 -25.22
N HIS A 111 -1.07 2.64 -26.07
CA HIS A 111 -0.98 1.25 -25.63
C HIS A 111 0.23 0.94 -24.74
N LYS A 112 1.29 1.76 -24.82
CA LYS A 112 2.51 1.63 -24.00
C LYS A 112 2.34 2.23 -22.62
N ARG A 113 1.33 3.09 -22.42
CA ARG A 113 1.01 3.74 -21.14
C ARG A 113 -0.12 3.06 -20.37
N HIS A 114 -0.71 1.99 -20.90
CA HIS A 114 -1.72 1.23 -20.14
C HIS A 114 -1.07 0.46 -19.00
N VAL A 115 -1.64 0.61 -17.81
CA VAL A 115 -1.37 -0.27 -16.68
C VAL A 115 -2.01 -1.65 -16.94
N ARG A 116 -1.24 -2.72 -16.76
CA ARG A 116 -1.65 -4.11 -16.95
C ARG A 116 -1.67 -4.87 -15.64
N LEU A 117 -2.38 -5.99 -15.63
CA LEU A 117 -2.36 -6.90 -14.50
C LEU A 117 -0.94 -7.45 -14.30
N GLY A 118 -0.42 -7.32 -13.08
CA GLY A 118 0.93 -7.72 -12.72
C GLY A 118 1.92 -6.56 -12.67
N ASP A 119 1.56 -5.38 -13.14
CA ASP A 119 2.40 -4.20 -12.99
C ASP A 119 2.51 -3.80 -11.51
N VAL A 120 3.74 -3.51 -11.08
CA VAL A 120 4.03 -2.88 -9.79
C VAL A 120 4.30 -1.41 -10.04
N VAL A 121 3.74 -0.57 -9.19
CA VAL A 121 3.52 0.80 -9.59
C VAL A 121 3.68 1.70 -8.37
N VAL A 122 4.49 2.75 -8.52
CA VAL A 122 5.00 3.62 -7.46
C VAL A 122 4.63 5.07 -7.75
N SER A 123 3.83 5.68 -6.88
CA SER A 123 3.38 7.05 -7.10
C SER A 123 4.54 8.02 -7.30
N SER A 124 4.43 8.82 -8.36
CA SER A 124 5.44 9.79 -8.81
C SER A 124 4.72 11.08 -9.20
N PRO A 125 5.35 12.26 -9.02
CA PRO A 125 4.78 13.50 -9.51
C PRO A 125 4.62 13.43 -11.03
N SER A 126 3.55 14.04 -11.55
CA SER A 126 3.30 14.13 -12.99
C SER A 126 3.86 15.42 -13.57
N ASP A 127 4.20 15.41 -14.86
CA ASP A 127 4.59 16.64 -15.58
C ASP A 127 3.55 17.75 -15.37
N GLY A 128 3.99 18.88 -14.80
CA GLY A 128 3.13 20.02 -14.48
C GLY A 128 2.46 20.00 -13.09
N HIS A 129 2.64 18.94 -12.29
CA HIS A 129 2.09 18.85 -10.94
C HIS A 129 3.10 18.30 -9.92
N PRO A 130 3.44 19.06 -8.86
CA PRO A 130 4.49 18.66 -7.93
C PRO A 130 4.04 17.65 -6.86
N TYR A 131 2.86 17.04 -6.99
CA TYR A 131 2.27 16.18 -5.96
C TYR A 131 2.20 14.71 -6.41
N VAL A 132 2.51 13.80 -5.49
CA VAL A 132 2.37 12.34 -5.69
C VAL A 132 0.98 11.85 -5.27
N TYR A 133 0.25 12.65 -4.51
CA TYR A 133 -1.06 12.28 -4.01
C TYR A 133 -2.02 13.45 -4.16
N LEU A 134 -3.20 13.15 -4.68
CA LEU A 134 -4.30 14.09 -4.87
C LEU A 134 -5.61 13.44 -4.43
N PHE A 135 -6.40 14.17 -3.66
CA PHE A 135 -7.72 13.74 -3.21
C PHE A 135 -8.73 14.87 -3.33
N ALA A 136 -9.71 14.67 -4.19
CA ALA A 136 -10.87 15.53 -4.32
C ALA A 136 -11.94 15.09 -3.30
N GLU A 137 -12.27 15.95 -2.35
CA GLU A 137 -13.18 15.63 -1.26
C GLU A 137 -14.64 15.94 -1.65
N GLN A 138 -14.93 17.20 -1.94
CA GLN A 138 -16.27 17.68 -2.27
C GLN A 138 -16.18 18.84 -3.26
N LEU A 139 -17.28 19.12 -3.95
CA LEU A 139 -17.44 20.36 -4.71
C LEU A 139 -17.45 21.56 -3.74
N LYS A 140 -16.75 22.63 -4.10
CA LYS A 140 -16.72 23.90 -3.37
C LYS A 140 -18.09 24.57 -3.37
N SER A 141 -18.83 24.43 -4.47
CA SER A 141 -20.15 24.99 -4.67
C SER A 141 -21.04 24.00 -5.43
N THR A 142 -22.34 24.02 -5.14
CA THR A 142 -23.33 23.33 -5.96
C THR A 142 -23.34 23.94 -7.37
N PRO A 143 -23.44 23.12 -8.42
CA PRO A 143 -23.59 23.61 -9.79
C PRO A 143 -24.76 24.59 -9.88
N GLU A 144 -24.57 25.73 -10.53
CA GLU A 144 -25.63 26.74 -10.70
C GLU A 144 -26.85 26.19 -11.46
N TYR A 145 -26.64 25.17 -12.30
CA TYR A 145 -27.70 24.49 -13.03
C TYR A 145 -27.34 23.01 -13.30
N PRO A 146 -28.35 22.13 -13.48
CA PRO A 146 -28.12 20.73 -13.85
C PRO A 146 -27.35 20.64 -15.17
N GLY A 147 -26.20 19.95 -15.17
CA GLY A 147 -25.36 19.77 -16.36
C GLY A 147 -24.28 20.82 -16.57
N ALA A 148 -24.06 21.74 -15.61
CA ALA A 148 -22.90 22.63 -15.66
C ALA A 148 -21.59 21.82 -15.74
N THR A 149 -20.63 22.33 -16.51
CA THR A 149 -19.32 21.70 -16.65
C THR A 149 -18.57 21.87 -15.34
N ILE A 150 -18.30 20.76 -14.65
CA ILE A 150 -17.51 20.75 -13.42
C ILE A 150 -16.04 20.61 -13.82
N ASP A 151 -15.23 21.60 -13.45
CA ASP A 151 -13.78 21.53 -13.56
C ASP A 151 -13.14 20.99 -12.28
N SER A 152 -11.92 20.49 -12.41
CA SER A 152 -11.04 20.11 -11.31
C SER A 152 -10.89 21.21 -10.25
N SER A 153 -10.90 22.49 -10.65
CA SER A 153 -10.82 23.64 -9.76
C SER A 153 -12.05 23.83 -8.86
N ASP A 154 -13.18 23.21 -9.20
CA ASP A 154 -14.41 23.23 -8.41
C ASP A 154 -14.38 22.26 -7.23
N PHE A 155 -13.37 21.39 -7.14
CA PHE A 155 -13.21 20.48 -6.01
C PHE A 155 -12.34 21.08 -4.90
N ILE A 156 -12.69 20.75 -3.65
CA ILE A 156 -11.78 20.86 -2.51
C ILE A 156 -10.75 19.74 -2.67
N ILE A 157 -9.56 20.11 -3.10
CA ILE A 157 -8.46 19.19 -3.36
C ILE A 157 -7.44 19.24 -2.24
N LYS A 158 -7.09 18.08 -1.71
CA LYS A 158 -5.95 17.87 -0.82
C LYS A 158 -4.81 17.24 -1.62
N THR A 159 -3.64 17.86 -1.59
CA THR A 159 -2.44 17.38 -2.28
C THR A 159 -1.34 17.05 -1.29
N TRP A 160 -0.49 16.08 -1.60
CA TRP A 160 0.71 15.77 -0.82
C TRP A 160 1.88 15.34 -1.71
N CYS A 161 3.10 15.71 -1.30
CA CYS A 161 4.36 15.32 -1.92
C CYS A 161 5.40 15.04 -0.83
N PRO A 162 6.20 13.96 -0.92
CA PRO A 162 7.30 13.75 0.00
C PRO A 162 8.37 14.82 -0.17
N PRO A 163 9.08 15.23 0.91
CA PRO A 163 10.20 16.18 0.82
C PRO A 163 11.36 15.68 -0.06
N GLN A 164 11.53 14.36 -0.15
CA GLN A 164 12.57 13.69 -0.93
C GLN A 164 11.94 12.59 -1.79
N GLN A 165 12.33 12.50 -3.05
CA GLN A 165 11.81 11.51 -4.01
C GLN A 165 12.62 10.20 -4.01
N ARG A 166 13.23 9.86 -2.87
CA ARG A 166 14.15 8.73 -2.77
C ARG A 166 13.52 7.40 -3.17
N LEU A 167 12.25 7.19 -2.83
CA LEU A 167 11.52 5.98 -3.21
C LEU A 167 11.33 5.90 -4.73
N GLN A 168 11.01 7.02 -5.37
CA GLN A 168 10.81 7.13 -6.81
C GLN A 168 12.15 6.93 -7.55
N GLU A 169 13.22 7.53 -7.05
CA GLU A 169 14.59 7.35 -7.58
C GLU A 169 15.02 5.89 -7.51
N VAL A 170 14.82 5.22 -6.36
CA VAL A 170 15.15 3.79 -6.20
C VAL A 170 14.28 2.93 -7.13
N ALA A 171 12.97 3.21 -7.22
CA ALA A 171 12.09 2.49 -8.12
C ALA A 171 12.49 2.66 -9.60
N GLN A 172 12.93 3.85 -9.99
CA GLN A 172 13.45 4.13 -11.32
C GLN A 172 14.75 3.37 -11.59
N GLN A 173 15.70 3.40 -10.65
CA GLN A 173 16.96 2.66 -10.77
C GLN A 173 16.73 1.15 -10.90
N LEU A 174 15.85 0.60 -10.06
CA LEU A 174 15.47 -0.81 -10.14
C LEU A 174 14.88 -1.12 -11.51
N TRP A 175 13.94 -0.30 -11.98
CA TRP A 175 13.33 -0.48 -13.30
C TRP A 175 14.36 -0.47 -14.43
N GLU A 176 15.29 0.49 -14.42
CA GLU A 176 16.37 0.60 -15.41
C GLU A 176 17.29 -0.62 -15.39
N GLN A 177 17.69 -1.09 -14.21
CA GLN A 177 18.47 -2.32 -14.05
C GLN A 177 17.75 -3.53 -14.63
N GLY A 178 16.44 -3.68 -14.36
CA GLY A 178 15.66 -4.80 -14.88
C GLY A 178 15.36 -4.75 -16.38
N ILE A 179 15.51 -3.59 -17.02
CA ILE A 179 15.51 -3.45 -18.49
C ILE A 179 16.88 -3.84 -19.06
N GLN A 180 17.96 -3.43 -18.42
CA GLN A 180 19.33 -3.71 -18.87
C GLN A 180 19.64 -5.22 -18.79
N GLU A 181 19.17 -5.89 -17.72
CA GLU A 181 19.38 -7.32 -17.52
C GLU A 181 18.06 -8.05 -17.26
N PRO A 182 17.25 -8.32 -18.33
CA PRO A 182 15.94 -8.95 -18.17
C PRO A 182 15.97 -10.36 -17.58
N SER A 183 17.10 -11.06 -17.70
CA SER A 183 17.32 -12.41 -17.18
C SER A 183 17.65 -12.44 -15.68
N SER A 184 17.99 -11.31 -15.07
CA SER A 184 18.42 -11.23 -13.66
C SER A 184 17.84 -9.99 -12.99
N ARG A 185 16.51 -9.88 -12.96
CA ARG A 185 15.85 -8.75 -12.28
C ARG A 185 15.98 -8.93 -10.77
N PRO A 186 16.45 -7.90 -10.03
CA PRO A 186 16.67 -8.02 -8.59
C PRO A 186 15.44 -8.46 -7.79
N TRP A 187 14.23 -8.10 -8.23
CA TRP A 187 12.98 -8.44 -7.55
C TRP A 187 12.48 -9.87 -7.81
N ASP A 188 12.92 -10.55 -8.87
CA ASP A 188 12.39 -11.88 -9.22
C ASP A 188 12.68 -12.90 -8.11
N LYS A 189 13.87 -12.82 -7.51
CA LYS A 189 14.24 -13.62 -6.34
C LYS A 189 13.26 -13.40 -5.18
N TYR A 190 13.01 -12.14 -4.83
CA TYR A 190 12.13 -11.80 -3.71
C TYR A 190 10.67 -12.22 -3.95
N ILE A 191 10.21 -12.16 -5.21
CA ILE A 191 8.89 -12.67 -5.58
C ILE A 191 8.83 -14.19 -5.40
N GLN A 192 9.85 -14.92 -5.85
CA GLN A 192 9.92 -16.38 -5.69
C GLN A 192 9.98 -16.79 -4.22
N ASP A 193 10.84 -16.15 -3.43
CA ASP A 193 10.97 -16.40 -2.00
C ASP A 193 9.62 -16.14 -1.28
N GLY A 194 8.92 -15.07 -1.64
CA GLY A 194 7.60 -14.76 -1.11
C GLY A 194 6.53 -15.78 -1.49
N ILE A 195 6.51 -16.24 -2.75
CA ILE A 195 5.58 -17.29 -3.20
C ILE A 195 5.84 -18.61 -2.46
N GLN A 196 7.10 -18.99 -2.30
CA GLN A 196 7.48 -20.20 -1.57
C GLN A 196 7.03 -20.13 -0.11
N ALA A 197 7.33 -19.03 0.58
CA ALA A 197 6.94 -18.82 1.97
C ALA A 197 5.42 -18.83 2.20
N LEU A 198 4.64 -18.42 1.20
CA LEU A 198 3.18 -18.47 1.22
C LEU A 198 2.63 -19.86 0.91
N SER A 199 3.24 -20.58 -0.04
CA SER A 199 2.87 -21.96 -0.39
C SER A 199 3.06 -22.91 0.80
N ASP A 200 4.12 -22.72 1.59
CA ASP A 200 4.40 -23.52 2.78
C ASP A 200 3.38 -23.28 3.93
N GLN A 201 2.56 -22.22 3.84
CA GLN A 201 1.52 -21.88 4.81
C GLN A 201 0.11 -22.32 4.38
N GLU A 202 -0.10 -22.78 3.14
CA GLU A 202 -1.42 -23.00 2.53
C GLU A 202 -2.10 -24.35 2.90
N SER A 203 -1.62 -25.09 3.89
CA SER A 203 -2.12 -26.45 4.22
C SER A 203 -3.52 -26.55 4.86
N ASP A 204 -4.35 -25.49 4.90
CA ASP A 204 -5.63 -25.49 5.65
C ASP A 204 -6.85 -24.85 4.96
N PHE A 205 -6.87 -24.74 3.62
CA PHE A 205 -8.10 -24.37 2.90
C PHE A 205 -8.67 -25.58 2.13
N PRO A 206 -9.80 -26.19 2.55
CA PRO A 206 -10.34 -27.36 1.87
C PRO A 206 -10.76 -27.02 0.43
N ASP A 207 -10.18 -27.78 -0.50
CA ASP A 207 -10.41 -27.72 -1.93
C ASP A 207 -11.85 -28.12 -2.27
N ARG A 208 -12.58 -27.23 -2.97
CA ARG A 208 -13.86 -27.60 -3.60
C ARG A 208 -13.65 -27.74 -5.10
N GLY A 209 -13.33 -28.98 -5.49
CA GLY A 209 -13.76 -29.63 -6.73
C GLY A 209 -13.63 -28.86 -8.04
N ILE A 210 -12.62 -29.24 -8.81
CA ILE A 210 -12.26 -28.75 -10.15
C ILE A 210 -13.34 -29.07 -11.20
N SER A 211 -13.74 -28.06 -12.00
CA SER A 211 -14.06 -28.28 -13.41
C SER A 211 -13.65 -27.07 -14.26
N THR A 212 -12.62 -27.31 -15.06
CA THR A 212 -12.34 -26.69 -16.38
C THR A 212 -12.15 -25.17 -16.43
N SER A 213 -10.92 -24.71 -16.20
CA SER A 213 -10.07 -24.04 -17.22
C SER A 213 -8.74 -23.63 -16.59
N LYS A 214 -7.63 -24.05 -17.22
CA LYS A 214 -6.22 -23.78 -16.86
C LYS A 214 -5.99 -22.45 -16.11
N MET A 215 -5.74 -22.51 -14.81
CA MET A 215 -5.10 -21.44 -14.04
C MET A 215 -4.60 -22.00 -12.70
N GLY A 216 -3.37 -22.50 -12.68
CA GLY A 216 -2.61 -22.69 -11.45
C GLY A 216 -2.12 -21.33 -10.94
N PHE A 217 -1.96 -21.22 -9.61
CA PHE A 217 -1.74 -20.02 -8.78
C PHE A 217 -3.02 -19.27 -8.39
N ARG A 218 -3.56 -19.65 -7.22
CA ARG A 218 -4.75 -19.06 -6.60
C ARG A 218 -4.40 -18.35 -5.29
N LEU A 219 -3.43 -17.42 -5.34
CA LEU A 219 -3.32 -16.40 -4.30
C LEU A 219 -4.41 -15.34 -4.57
N CYS A 220 -5.43 -15.32 -3.71
CA CYS A 220 -6.45 -14.27 -3.51
C CYS A 220 -6.58 -13.21 -4.64
N ARG A 221 -7.49 -13.45 -5.60
CA ARG A 221 -7.94 -12.42 -6.55
C ARG A 221 -8.76 -11.35 -5.82
N THR A 222 -8.12 -10.26 -5.42
CA THR A 222 -8.78 -8.95 -5.27
C THR A 222 -7.81 -7.85 -5.71
N LYS A 223 -8.19 -7.13 -6.77
CA LYS A 223 -7.40 -6.39 -7.79
C LYS A 223 -6.43 -5.30 -7.29
N ASN A 224 -5.24 -5.24 -7.93
CA ASN A 224 -3.93 -4.71 -7.47
C ASN A 224 -3.42 -3.34 -7.99
N LEU A 225 -2.57 -2.72 -7.13
CA LEU A 225 -1.95 -1.39 -6.98
C LEU A 225 -1.53 -0.59 -8.25
N ILE A 226 -1.43 0.75 -8.15
CA ILE A 226 -0.98 1.73 -9.18
C ILE A 226 -0.08 2.82 -8.49
N LEU A 227 0.96 3.47 -9.06
CA LEU A 227 1.02 4.46 -10.16
C LEU A 227 2.34 4.55 -10.96
N ARG A 228 2.25 4.84 -12.26
CA ARG A 228 3.26 5.56 -13.07
C ARG A 228 2.47 6.58 -13.87
N GLY A 229 2.88 7.85 -13.87
CA GLY A 229 2.22 8.95 -14.60
C GLY A 229 2.77 9.15 -16.03
N PRO A 230 2.37 10.22 -16.75
CA PRO A 230 1.32 11.19 -16.46
C PRO A 230 0.19 11.23 -17.52
N LEU A 231 -0.85 12.01 -17.18
CA LEU A 231 -2.01 12.48 -17.96
C LEU A 231 -3.32 11.68 -17.86
N GLN A 232 -4.24 12.36 -17.18
CA GLN A 232 -5.71 12.33 -17.24
C GLN A 232 -6.46 11.29 -16.39
N ARG A 233 -7.10 11.87 -15.34
CA ARG A 233 -8.24 11.38 -14.54
C ARG A 233 -8.03 10.02 -13.85
N ALA A 234 -7.58 10.09 -12.60
CA ALA A 234 -7.52 8.95 -11.69
C ALA A 234 -8.23 9.27 -10.36
N THR A 235 -9.17 8.41 -9.96
CA THR A 235 -9.64 8.33 -8.58
C THR A 235 -8.66 7.42 -7.82
N ALA A 236 -7.91 8.01 -6.89
CA ALA A 236 -6.84 7.36 -6.15
C ALA A 236 -7.36 6.58 -4.93
N CYS A 237 -6.79 5.39 -4.69
CA CYS A 237 -6.78 4.76 -3.37
C CYS A 237 -5.54 5.25 -2.61
N THR A 238 -5.70 5.48 -1.32
CA THR A 238 -5.08 6.58 -0.57
C THR A 238 -3.74 6.23 0.07
N CYS A 239 -2.69 7.00 -0.20
CA CYS A 239 -1.45 7.01 0.61
C CYS A 239 -1.47 8.19 1.61
N ARG A 240 -1.62 7.93 2.90
CA ARG A 240 -1.50 8.88 4.01
C ARG A 240 -0.16 8.64 4.74
N SER A 241 0.86 9.44 4.46
CA SER A 241 1.96 9.65 5.41
C SER A 241 1.50 10.70 6.41
N ALA A 242 1.51 10.38 7.70
CA ALA A 242 1.37 11.40 8.74
C ALA A 242 2.79 11.76 9.20
N GLU A 243 3.29 12.89 8.72
CA GLU A 243 4.47 13.54 9.31
C GLU A 243 4.01 14.38 10.50
N LYS A 244 4.84 14.39 11.56
CA LYS A 244 4.69 15.26 12.72
C LYS A 244 4.95 16.71 12.30
N THR A 245 3.93 17.56 12.36
CA THR A 245 4.10 19.00 12.65
C THR A 245 4.26 19.20 14.14
#